data_AF-A0A538P745-F1
#
_entry.id   AF-A0A538P745-F1
#
_cell.length_a   1.000
_cell.length_b   1.000
_cell.length_c   1.000
_cell.angle_alpha   90.00
_cell.angle_beta   90.00
_cell.angle_gamma   90.00
#
_symmetry.space_group_name_H-M   'P 1'
#
loop_
_entity.id
_entity.type
_entity.pdbx_description
1 polymer ?
#
loop_
_entity_poly.entity_id
_entity_poly.type
_entity_poly.pdbx_seq_one_letter_code
_entity_poly.pdbx_strand_id
1 'polypeptide(L)'
;MKTLNVGWIVARLMVVLLAADRGKAAPPAAGLYRIQSGAYSECCGFVSVPDDYPLPQSNQVYVELTLDEQGTSARMAFLGDDLHTVSKAPQAAPDIGFTFYLTGGVVYGDHLQFGAEISIPENPTYFYYTASNSPAGLIINGIATAQICCDIPTRFQHTNVLAVPIAADDTPMLSAPRLSAGGAIQFTVGNGRWGQTNVIEASTDLVHWTGISTNVFPATACPDCPFISFEDPDSARGYLRRFYRSYSLPP
;
A
#
# COMPACT_ATOMS: atom_id res chain seq x y z
N MET A 1 -20.35 -11.27 82.94
CA MET A 1 -18.94 -10.92 82.64
C MET A 1 -18.62 -11.33 81.19
N LYS A 2 -17.54 -10.78 80.60
CA LYS A 2 -16.97 -11.15 79.28
C LYS A 2 -16.77 -12.70 79.21
N THR A 3 -16.83 -13.44 78.10
CA THR A 3 -16.05 -13.44 76.83
C THR A 3 -16.72 -14.43 75.83
N LEU A 4 -16.42 -14.59 74.52
CA LEU A 4 -15.44 -14.03 73.57
C LEU A 4 -16.01 -14.08 72.11
N ASN A 5 -15.25 -13.60 71.12
CA ASN A 5 -15.46 -13.82 69.68
C ASN A 5 -14.97 -15.19 69.18
N VAL A 6 -15.65 -15.77 68.18
CA VAL A 6 -15.02 -16.59 67.11
C VAL A 6 -15.73 -16.33 65.77
N GLY A 7 -15.17 -15.43 64.95
CA GLY A 7 -15.62 -15.20 63.57
C GLY A 7 -14.52 -15.63 62.60
N TRP A 8 -14.71 -16.74 61.89
CA TRP A 8 -13.82 -17.16 60.80
C TRP A 8 -14.36 -16.66 59.46
N ILE A 9 -13.65 -15.72 58.83
CA ILE A 9 -13.86 -15.36 57.42
C ILE A 9 -12.60 -15.80 56.65
N VAL A 10 -12.74 -16.87 55.88
CA VAL A 10 -11.69 -17.34 54.95
C VAL A 10 -11.89 -16.63 53.61
N ALA A 11 -11.22 -15.50 53.44
CA ALA A 11 -11.18 -14.80 52.15
C ALA A 11 -10.24 -15.55 51.19
N ARG A 12 -10.80 -16.29 50.21
CA ARG A 12 -10.00 -16.86 49.11
C ARG A 12 -9.59 -15.75 48.15
N LEU A 13 -8.30 -15.42 48.14
CA LEU A 13 -7.72 -14.51 47.15
C LEU A 13 -7.60 -15.26 45.80
N MET A 14 -8.57 -15.08 44.89
CA MET A 14 -8.37 -15.46 43.49
C MET A 14 -7.40 -14.47 42.85
N VAL A 15 -6.12 -14.87 42.76
CA VAL A 15 -5.19 -14.21 41.85
C VAL A 15 -5.51 -14.71 40.45
N VAL A 16 -6.32 -13.94 39.71
CA VAL A 16 -6.49 -14.14 38.27
C VAL A 16 -5.17 -13.75 37.61
N LEU A 17 -4.35 -14.75 37.30
CA LEU A 17 -3.23 -14.61 36.38
C LEU A 17 -3.80 -14.35 34.98
N LEU A 18 -4.09 -13.08 34.69
CA LEU A 18 -4.11 -12.60 33.31
C LEU A 18 -2.72 -12.84 32.76
N ALA A 19 -2.55 -13.93 32.03
CA ALA A 19 -1.44 -14.07 31.13
C ALA A 19 -1.52 -12.86 30.19
N ALA A 20 -0.57 -11.93 30.34
CA ALA A 20 -0.35 -10.92 29.34
C ALA A 20 0.08 -11.68 28.08
N ASP A 21 -0.90 -11.93 27.21
CA ASP A 21 -0.64 -12.43 25.87
C ASP A 21 0.33 -11.43 25.27
N ARG A 22 1.58 -11.86 25.06
CA ARG A 22 2.63 -11.00 24.51
C ARG A 22 2.20 -10.76 23.08
N GLY A 23 1.44 -9.68 22.89
CA GLY A 23 0.73 -9.40 21.66
C GLY A 23 1.65 -9.67 20.50
N LYS A 24 1.33 -10.71 19.72
CA LYS A 24 2.03 -10.96 18.47
C LYS A 24 2.01 -9.64 17.73
N ALA A 25 3.18 -9.14 17.34
CA ALA A 25 3.22 -8.03 16.41
C ALA A 25 2.30 -8.39 15.23
N ALA A 26 1.50 -7.44 14.79
CA ALA A 26 0.65 -7.64 13.62
C ALA A 26 1.54 -7.62 12.36
N PRO A 27 1.10 -8.26 11.26
CA PRO A 27 1.82 -8.18 10.00
C PRO A 27 1.82 -6.73 9.48
N PRO A 28 2.76 -6.36 8.61
CA PRO A 28 2.68 -5.15 7.81
C PRO A 28 1.31 -4.99 7.14
N ALA A 29 0.68 -3.83 7.29
CA ALA A 29 -0.64 -3.54 6.74
C ALA A 29 -0.57 -3.21 5.24
N ALA A 30 -1.58 -3.59 4.46
CA ALA A 30 -1.68 -3.16 3.07
C ALA A 30 -1.81 -1.63 2.97
N GLY A 31 -1.11 -1.02 2.01
CA GLY A 31 -1.12 0.42 1.78
C GLY A 31 0.06 0.93 0.97
N LEU A 32 0.08 2.24 0.74
CA LEU A 32 1.19 2.96 0.12
C LEU A 32 2.05 3.59 1.21
N TYR A 33 3.36 3.38 1.13
CA TYR A 33 4.36 3.86 2.07
C TYR A 33 5.34 4.78 1.33
N ARG A 34 5.80 5.85 1.98
CA ARG A 34 6.86 6.73 1.46
C ARG A 34 8.19 6.40 2.11
N ILE A 35 9.20 6.10 1.30
CA ILE A 35 10.57 5.84 1.75
C ILE A 35 11.14 7.13 2.35
N GLN A 36 11.65 7.03 3.58
CA GLN A 36 12.29 8.12 4.32
C GLN A 36 13.81 7.99 4.37
N SER A 37 14.31 6.75 4.42
CA SER A 37 15.74 6.45 4.48
C SER A 37 16.02 5.02 4.04
N GLY A 38 17.27 4.73 3.70
CA GLY A 38 17.78 3.40 3.39
C GLY A 38 18.93 3.47 2.40
N ALA A 39 19.36 2.30 1.94
CA ALA A 39 20.26 2.18 0.79
C ALA A 39 19.71 1.19 -0.23
N TYR A 40 19.85 1.52 -1.50
CA TYR A 40 19.70 0.63 -2.65
C TYR A 40 21.07 0.47 -3.29
N SER A 41 21.46 -0.75 -3.66
CA SER A 41 22.59 -0.95 -4.57
C SER A 41 22.21 -1.84 -5.75
N GLU A 42 22.79 -1.50 -6.89
CA GLU A 42 22.80 -2.35 -8.08
C GLU A 42 24.24 -2.73 -8.43
N CYS A 43 24.41 -3.95 -8.94
CA CYS A 43 25.69 -4.45 -9.44
C CYS A 43 25.50 -5.09 -10.81
N CYS A 44 26.40 -4.75 -11.72
CA CYS A 44 26.32 -5.08 -13.14
C CYS A 44 27.58 -5.82 -13.60
N GLY A 45 27.48 -7.15 -13.68
CA GLY A 45 28.51 -8.00 -14.31
C GLY A 45 29.72 -8.33 -13.42
N PHE A 46 30.68 -9.05 -14.02
CA PHE A 46 31.69 -9.83 -13.31
C PHE A 46 32.73 -9.08 -12.44
N VAL A 47 32.78 -7.75 -12.44
CA VAL A 47 33.92 -7.00 -11.85
C VAL A 47 33.58 -5.66 -11.18
N SER A 48 32.32 -5.22 -11.13
CA SER A 48 31.95 -3.97 -10.45
C SER A 48 31.72 -4.17 -8.95
N VAL A 49 32.21 -3.22 -8.13
CA VAL A 49 31.72 -3.04 -6.75
C VAL A 49 30.28 -2.51 -6.84
N PRO A 50 29.33 -2.93 -5.99
CA PRO A 50 28.00 -2.35 -5.98
C PRO A 50 28.07 -0.85 -5.65
N ASP A 51 27.40 -0.03 -6.45
CA ASP A 51 27.20 1.38 -6.12
C ASP A 51 26.04 1.50 -5.12
N ASP A 52 26.32 1.98 -3.90
CA ASP A 52 25.32 2.20 -2.86
C ASP A 52 24.69 3.61 -3.01
N TYR A 53 23.42 3.64 -3.40
CA TYR A 53 22.59 4.82 -3.55
C TYR A 53 21.75 5.07 -2.28
N PRO A 54 21.84 6.26 -1.64
CA PRO A 54 21.01 6.59 -0.49
C PRO A 54 19.55 6.82 -0.93
N LEU A 55 18.59 6.28 -0.19
CA LEU A 55 17.16 6.45 -0.46
C LEU A 55 16.53 7.55 0.43
N PRO A 56 15.45 8.23 -0.05
CA PRO A 56 14.78 8.05 -1.34
C PRO A 56 15.55 8.65 -2.53
N GLN A 57 15.31 8.10 -3.72
CA GLN A 57 15.73 8.63 -5.03
C GLN A 57 14.50 8.82 -5.91
N SER A 58 14.52 9.64 -6.96
CA SER A 58 13.31 9.91 -7.78
C SER A 58 12.73 8.67 -8.50
N ASN A 59 13.51 7.60 -8.61
CA ASN A 59 13.09 6.29 -9.12
C ASN A 59 12.71 5.30 -8.00
N GLN A 60 12.93 5.63 -6.72
CA GLN A 60 12.58 4.82 -5.55
C GLN A 60 12.15 5.73 -4.40
N VAL A 61 10.89 6.15 -4.42
CA VAL A 61 10.28 7.09 -3.46
C VAL A 61 9.21 6.40 -2.61
N TYR A 62 8.53 5.40 -3.17
CA TYR A 62 7.42 4.73 -2.51
C TYR A 62 7.60 3.21 -2.49
N VAL A 63 6.95 2.59 -1.51
CA VAL A 63 6.70 1.16 -1.47
C VAL A 63 5.20 0.96 -1.38
N GLU A 64 4.66 0.18 -2.30
CA GLU A 64 3.31 -0.32 -2.25
C GLU A 64 3.31 -1.73 -1.66
N LEU A 65 2.37 -1.99 -0.77
CA LEU A 65 2.14 -3.30 -0.19
C LEU A 65 0.67 -3.66 -0.32
N THR A 66 0.38 -4.81 -0.92
CA THR A 66 -0.96 -5.40 -0.98
C THR A 66 -0.97 -6.77 -0.35
N LEU A 67 -2.11 -7.13 0.25
CA LEU A 67 -2.42 -8.45 0.78
C LEU A 67 -3.60 -9.03 -0.02
N ASP A 68 -3.75 -10.35 -0.06
CA ASP A 68 -4.97 -11.00 -0.53
C ASP A 68 -6.14 -10.80 0.47
N GLU A 69 -7.37 -11.10 0.02
CA GLU A 69 -8.59 -10.98 0.84
C GLU A 69 -8.51 -11.79 2.15
N GLN A 70 -7.69 -12.84 2.18
CA GLN A 70 -7.50 -13.74 3.31
C GLN A 70 -6.37 -13.29 4.26
N GLY A 71 -5.55 -12.31 3.88
CA GLY A 71 -4.35 -11.90 4.62
C GLY A 71 -3.27 -12.99 4.70
N THR A 72 -3.23 -13.91 3.74
CA THR A 72 -2.31 -15.05 3.65
C THR A 72 -1.16 -14.86 2.66
N SER A 73 -1.40 -14.09 1.60
CA SER A 73 -0.44 -13.80 0.53
C SER A 73 -0.22 -12.29 0.40
N ALA A 74 0.99 -11.91 0.02
CA ALA A 74 1.39 -10.52 -0.17
C ALA A 74 2.01 -10.26 -1.54
N ARG A 75 1.88 -9.02 -2.01
CA ARG A 75 2.66 -8.44 -3.11
C ARG A 75 3.24 -7.11 -2.63
N MET A 76 4.50 -6.85 -2.97
CA MET A 76 5.19 -5.58 -2.69
C MET A 76 5.77 -5.02 -3.97
N ALA A 77 5.74 -3.69 -4.13
CA ALA A 77 6.36 -2.99 -5.25
C ALA A 77 7.18 -1.81 -4.72
N PHE A 78 8.38 -1.61 -5.26
CA PHE A 78 9.03 -0.30 -5.19
C PHE A 78 8.47 0.56 -6.32
N LEU A 79 8.39 1.88 -6.14
CA LEU A 79 7.87 2.83 -7.13
C LEU A 79 8.67 4.15 -7.08
N GLY A 80 8.86 4.79 -8.24
CA GLY A 80 9.43 6.15 -8.34
C GLY A 80 8.42 7.26 -8.04
N ASP A 81 8.83 8.52 -8.25
CA ASP A 81 7.97 9.71 -8.13
C ASP A 81 6.72 9.63 -9.02
N ASP A 82 6.79 8.89 -10.14
CA ASP A 82 5.68 8.64 -11.06
C ASP A 82 4.73 7.51 -10.62
N LEU A 83 4.97 6.91 -9.44
CA LEU A 83 4.28 5.73 -8.92
C LEU A 83 4.32 4.51 -9.87
N HIS A 84 5.33 4.41 -10.73
CA HIS A 84 5.41 3.31 -11.72
C HIS A 84 6.85 2.85 -12.03
N THR A 85 7.79 3.76 -12.24
CA THR A 85 9.15 3.48 -12.73
C THR A 85 10.14 3.30 -11.58
N VAL A 86 10.73 2.10 -11.46
CA VAL A 86 11.77 1.80 -10.46
C VAL A 86 13.18 1.98 -11.00
N SER A 87 13.41 1.50 -12.23
CA SER A 87 14.69 1.64 -12.90
C SER A 87 14.45 1.81 -14.40
N LYS A 88 15.31 2.61 -15.04
CA LYS A 88 15.45 2.63 -16.50
C LYS A 88 16.63 1.72 -16.83
N ALA A 89 16.45 0.74 -17.71
CA ALA A 89 17.53 -0.15 -18.14
C ALA A 89 18.27 0.50 -19.33
N PRO A 90 19.37 1.26 -19.13
CA PRO A 90 19.84 2.21 -20.15
C PRO A 90 20.38 1.52 -21.40
N GLN A 91 20.84 0.28 -21.24
CA GLN A 91 21.41 -0.57 -22.30
C GLN A 91 20.35 -1.29 -23.14
N ALA A 92 19.14 -1.50 -22.59
CA ALA A 92 18.06 -2.23 -23.27
C ALA A 92 16.97 -1.30 -23.82
N ALA A 93 16.59 -0.28 -23.04
CA ALA A 93 15.62 0.74 -23.43
C ALA A 93 15.76 1.97 -22.51
N PRO A 94 16.54 3.01 -22.88
CA PRO A 94 16.82 4.16 -22.01
C PRO A 94 15.58 4.99 -21.63
N ASP A 95 14.50 4.89 -22.42
CA ASP A 95 13.25 5.60 -22.17
C ASP A 95 12.16 4.75 -21.51
N ILE A 96 12.37 3.44 -21.34
CA ILE A 96 11.38 2.52 -20.77
C ILE A 96 11.77 2.19 -19.32
N GLY A 97 10.98 2.73 -18.39
CA GLY A 97 10.98 2.32 -17.00
C GLY A 97 10.24 1.00 -16.80
N PHE A 98 10.66 0.20 -15.82
CA PHE A 98 9.87 -0.95 -15.34
C PHE A 98 9.57 -0.83 -13.85
N THR A 99 8.49 -1.46 -13.41
CA THR A 99 8.15 -1.59 -11.99
C THR A 99 8.73 -2.88 -11.42
N PHE A 100 9.38 -2.79 -10.26
CA PHE A 100 9.94 -3.97 -9.59
C PHE A 100 8.92 -4.58 -8.63
N TYR A 101 8.28 -5.68 -9.06
CA TYR A 101 7.27 -6.39 -8.29
C TYR A 101 7.82 -7.64 -7.61
N LEU A 102 7.51 -7.77 -6.31
CA LEU A 102 7.71 -8.96 -5.50
C LEU A 102 6.34 -9.59 -5.26
N THR A 103 6.10 -10.79 -5.79
CA THR A 103 4.81 -11.51 -5.69
C THR A 103 4.97 -12.82 -4.92
N GLY A 104 3.86 -13.38 -4.45
CA GLY A 104 3.87 -14.63 -3.68
C GLY A 104 4.55 -14.51 -2.33
N GLY A 105 4.49 -13.33 -1.69
CA GLY A 105 4.97 -13.14 -0.34
C GLY A 105 4.13 -13.91 0.66
N VAL A 106 4.78 -14.54 1.64
CA VAL A 106 4.12 -15.25 2.74
C VAL A 106 3.94 -14.29 3.92
N VAL A 107 2.72 -14.25 4.46
CA VAL A 107 2.38 -13.45 5.64
C VAL A 107 2.70 -14.23 6.91
N TYR A 108 3.67 -13.76 7.70
CA TYR A 108 3.92 -14.23 9.05
C TYR A 108 3.29 -13.29 10.07
N GLY A 109 3.37 -13.63 11.37
CA GLY A 109 2.82 -12.79 12.42
C GLY A 109 3.41 -11.38 12.41
N ASP A 110 4.73 -11.27 12.45
CA ASP A 110 5.48 -10.03 12.66
C ASP A 110 6.11 -9.43 11.38
N HIS A 111 6.11 -10.17 10.28
CA HIS A 111 6.75 -9.77 9.03
C HIS A 111 6.12 -10.45 7.81
N LEU A 112 6.50 -9.97 6.63
CA LEU A 112 6.28 -10.61 5.34
C LEU A 112 7.61 -11.12 4.80
N GLN A 113 7.59 -12.27 4.13
CA GLN A 113 8.75 -12.79 3.41
C GLN A 113 8.41 -13.04 1.94
N PHE A 114 9.14 -12.43 1.03
CA PHE A 114 9.04 -12.66 -0.41
C PHE A 114 10.24 -13.46 -0.87
N GLY A 115 10.01 -14.59 -1.52
CA GLY A 115 11.07 -15.38 -2.12
C GLY A 115 10.68 -16.83 -2.34
N ALA A 116 11.06 -17.35 -3.50
CA ALA A 116 11.09 -18.76 -3.79
C ALA A 116 12.46 -19.11 -4.36
N GLU A 117 12.98 -20.28 -4.02
CA GLU A 117 14.20 -20.82 -4.62
C GLU A 117 13.85 -21.38 -6.02
N ILE A 118 13.71 -20.48 -7.01
CA ILE A 118 13.43 -20.87 -8.40
C ILE A 118 14.71 -21.47 -9.00
N SER A 119 14.88 -22.76 -8.74
CA SER A 119 16.01 -23.57 -9.19
C SER A 119 15.83 -23.98 -10.66
N ILE A 120 15.99 -23.01 -11.57
CA ILE A 120 16.19 -23.30 -13.00
C ILE A 120 17.67 -23.63 -13.20
N PRO A 121 18.05 -24.83 -13.70
CA PRO A 121 19.45 -25.27 -13.74
C PRO A 121 20.41 -24.38 -14.55
N GLU A 122 19.89 -23.50 -15.42
CA GLU A 122 20.68 -22.69 -16.35
C GLU A 122 20.51 -21.18 -16.13
N ASN A 123 19.60 -20.73 -15.24
CA ASN A 123 19.37 -19.29 -15.01
C ASN A 123 18.58 -18.98 -13.70
N PRO A 124 19.26 -18.85 -12.54
CA PRO A 124 18.58 -18.61 -11.27
C PRO A 124 18.19 -17.13 -11.07
N THR A 125 16.96 -16.80 -11.43
CA THR A 125 16.26 -15.59 -10.93
C THR A 125 15.86 -15.86 -9.47
N TYR A 126 16.64 -15.34 -8.51
CA TYR A 126 16.28 -15.43 -7.10
C TYR A 126 15.91 -14.06 -6.54
N PHE A 127 14.98 -14.05 -5.60
CA PHE A 127 14.75 -12.89 -4.74
C PHE A 127 14.47 -13.35 -3.31
N TYR A 128 14.94 -12.57 -2.35
CA TYR A 128 14.67 -12.75 -0.94
C TYR A 128 14.49 -11.37 -0.32
N TYR A 129 13.27 -11.03 0.06
CA TYR A 129 12.94 -9.80 0.77
C TYR A 129 12.17 -10.11 2.04
N THR A 130 12.43 -9.32 3.07
CA THR A 130 11.61 -9.24 4.28
C THR A 130 11.09 -7.83 4.45
N ALA A 131 9.85 -7.71 4.89
CA ALA A 131 9.23 -6.45 5.27
C ALA A 131 8.63 -6.61 6.67
N SER A 132 8.99 -5.76 7.64
CA SER A 132 8.59 -5.91 9.04
C SER A 132 8.18 -4.59 9.68
N ASN A 133 7.26 -4.65 10.64
CA ASN A 133 6.81 -3.46 11.35
C ASN A 133 7.88 -2.97 12.35
N SER A 134 8.12 -1.66 12.37
CA SER A 134 8.93 -0.97 13.37
C SER A 134 8.16 0.23 13.96
N PRO A 135 8.61 0.80 15.10
CA PRO A 135 7.97 1.99 15.67
C PRO A 135 7.95 3.22 14.76
N ALA A 136 8.81 3.26 13.73
CA ALA A 136 8.91 4.36 12.78
C ALA A 136 8.18 4.09 11.44
N GLY A 137 7.74 2.87 11.18
CA GLY A 137 7.18 2.46 9.88
C GLY A 137 7.62 1.06 9.45
N LEU A 138 7.48 0.76 8.17
CA LEU A 138 7.87 -0.51 7.55
C LEU A 138 9.39 -0.53 7.31
N ILE A 139 10.07 -1.55 7.81
CA ILE A 139 11.49 -1.82 7.53
C ILE A 139 11.59 -2.92 6.48
N ILE A 140 12.28 -2.65 5.38
CA ILE A 140 12.44 -3.57 4.26
C ILE A 140 13.91 -3.84 4.02
N ASN A 141 14.26 -5.12 3.89
CA ASN A 141 15.57 -5.59 3.52
C ASN A 141 15.43 -6.69 2.47
N GLY A 142 16.31 -6.72 1.48
CA GLY A 142 16.30 -7.84 0.55
C GLY A 142 17.28 -7.72 -0.61
N ILE A 143 17.25 -8.75 -1.43
CA ILE A 143 18.10 -8.95 -2.60
C ILE A 143 17.28 -9.58 -3.71
N ALA A 144 17.54 -9.19 -4.96
CA ALA A 144 17.05 -9.87 -6.14
C ALA A 144 18.12 -9.93 -7.22
N THR A 145 18.13 -11.00 -8.01
CA THR A 145 18.81 -11.05 -9.29
C THR A 145 17.78 -11.09 -10.41
N ALA A 146 17.94 -10.19 -11.38
CA ALA A 146 17.23 -10.26 -12.65
C ALA A 146 18.24 -10.34 -13.79
N GLN A 147 18.00 -11.23 -14.76
CA GLN A 147 18.69 -11.16 -16.05
C GLN A 147 17.86 -10.28 -16.98
N ILE A 148 18.36 -9.07 -17.27
CA ILE A 148 17.65 -8.10 -18.11
C ILE A 148 18.07 -8.25 -19.59
N CYS A 149 19.34 -8.56 -19.85
CA CYS A 149 19.87 -8.94 -21.16
C CYS A 149 21.21 -9.68 -21.04
N CYS A 150 21.80 -10.02 -22.19
CA CYS A 150 23.00 -10.86 -22.37
C CYS A 150 24.08 -10.68 -21.28
N ASP A 151 24.43 -11.78 -20.60
CA ASP A 151 25.57 -11.94 -19.67
C ASP A 151 25.70 -10.97 -18.48
N ILE A 152 24.69 -10.12 -18.21
CA ILE A 152 24.68 -9.21 -17.05
C ILE A 152 23.54 -9.61 -16.09
N PRO A 153 23.79 -10.44 -15.07
CA PRO A 153 22.89 -10.54 -13.93
C PRO A 153 22.92 -9.19 -13.20
N THR A 154 21.80 -8.48 -13.19
CA THR A 154 21.66 -7.25 -12.42
C THR A 154 21.21 -7.64 -11.02
N ARG A 155 22.13 -7.55 -10.06
CA ARG A 155 21.84 -7.81 -8.64
C ARG A 155 21.38 -6.51 -8.00
N PHE A 156 20.15 -6.49 -7.51
CA PHE A 156 19.56 -5.41 -6.73
C PHE A 156 19.58 -5.78 -5.25
N GLN A 157 19.95 -4.84 -4.38
CA GLN A 157 19.90 -5.01 -2.93
C GLN A 157 19.28 -3.78 -2.27
N HIS A 158 18.38 -4.00 -1.32
CA HIS A 158 17.79 -2.97 -0.48
C HIS A 158 18.17 -3.25 0.97
N THR A 159 18.73 -2.24 1.66
CA THR A 159 19.23 -2.37 3.02
C THR A 159 18.68 -1.26 3.91
N ASN A 160 18.07 -1.64 5.03
CA ASN A 160 17.48 -0.74 6.03
C ASN A 160 16.52 0.30 5.44
N VAL A 161 15.69 -0.11 4.46
CA VAL A 161 14.72 0.80 3.86
C VAL A 161 13.57 1.03 4.85
N LEU A 162 13.48 2.25 5.38
CA LEU A 162 12.40 2.70 6.23
C LEU A 162 11.36 3.42 5.36
N ALA A 163 10.16 2.86 5.29
CA ALA A 163 9.02 3.46 4.61
C ALA A 163 7.89 3.75 5.61
N VAL A 164 7.42 4.99 5.64
CA VAL A 164 6.34 5.45 6.54
C VAL A 164 5.01 5.30 5.80
N PRO A 165 3.94 4.74 6.40
CA PRO A 165 2.64 4.66 5.76
C PRO A 165 2.18 6.08 5.41
N ILE A 166 1.85 6.31 4.14
CA ILE A 166 1.11 7.49 3.76
C ILE A 166 -0.29 7.29 4.32
N ALA A 167 -0.73 8.20 5.20
CA ALA A 167 -2.09 8.17 5.69
C ALA A 167 -3.02 8.22 4.48
N ALA A 168 -3.74 7.12 4.25
CA ALA A 168 -4.86 7.15 3.35
C ALA A 168 -5.88 8.11 3.95
N ASP A 169 -6.11 9.24 3.30
CA ASP A 169 -7.21 10.13 3.66
C ASP A 169 -8.49 9.46 3.15
N ASP A 170 -8.93 8.40 3.86
CA ASP A 170 -9.92 7.39 3.41
C ASP A 170 -11.35 7.93 3.27
N THR A 171 -11.52 9.24 3.26
CA THR A 171 -12.79 9.92 2.99
C THR A 171 -12.74 10.56 1.60
N PRO A 172 -13.32 9.91 0.56
CA PRO A 172 -13.37 10.47 -0.77
C PRO A 172 -13.99 11.87 -0.79
N MET A 173 -13.21 12.85 -1.23
CA MET A 173 -13.60 14.25 -1.20
C MET A 173 -14.10 14.68 -2.58
N LEU A 174 -15.34 15.14 -2.64
CA LEU A 174 -15.90 15.75 -3.85
C LEU A 174 -15.35 17.17 -4.03
N SER A 175 -14.90 17.50 -5.25
CA SER A 175 -14.63 18.88 -5.63
C SER A 175 -15.92 19.70 -5.63
N ALA A 176 -15.79 21.03 -5.65
CA ALA A 176 -16.92 21.89 -6.00
C ALA A 176 -17.52 21.43 -7.36
N PRO A 177 -18.85 21.23 -7.47
CA PRO A 177 -19.48 20.84 -8.71
C PRO A 177 -19.46 22.01 -9.70
N ARG A 178 -19.20 21.69 -10.97
CA ARG A 178 -19.25 22.64 -12.10
C ARG A 178 -20.18 22.10 -13.17
N LEU A 179 -20.67 22.97 -14.05
CA LEU A 179 -21.47 22.53 -15.22
C LEU A 179 -20.53 22.16 -16.38
N SER A 180 -20.91 21.17 -17.17
CA SER A 180 -20.31 20.84 -18.46
C SER A 180 -20.92 21.70 -19.57
N ALA A 181 -20.30 21.70 -20.76
CA ALA A 181 -20.85 22.42 -21.91
C ALA A 181 -22.24 21.91 -22.35
N GLY A 182 -22.57 20.66 -22.00
CA GLY A 182 -23.90 20.07 -22.20
C GLY A 182 -24.91 20.34 -21.08
N GLY A 183 -24.54 21.12 -20.06
CA GLY A 183 -25.40 21.42 -18.90
C GLY A 183 -25.46 20.31 -17.83
N ALA A 184 -24.65 19.25 -17.96
CA ALA A 184 -24.52 18.22 -16.94
C ALA A 184 -23.64 18.69 -15.77
N ILE A 185 -23.89 18.21 -14.56
CA ILE A 185 -22.99 18.38 -13.42
C ILE A 185 -21.77 17.47 -13.58
N GLN A 186 -20.59 18.04 -13.38
CA GLN A 186 -19.30 17.35 -13.33
C GLN A 186 -18.50 17.78 -12.11
N PHE A 187 -17.73 16.85 -11.55
CA PHE A 187 -16.82 17.07 -10.41
C PHE A 187 -15.71 16.02 -10.42
N THR A 188 -14.69 16.21 -9.59
CA THR A 188 -13.70 15.17 -9.28
C THR A 188 -13.94 14.59 -7.89
N VAL A 189 -13.66 13.29 -7.74
CA VAL A 189 -13.52 12.64 -6.43
C VAL A 189 -12.02 12.49 -6.17
N GLY A 190 -11.49 13.20 -5.19
CA GLY A 190 -10.11 13.05 -4.70
C GLY A 190 -10.06 12.23 -3.41
N ASN A 191 -8.90 12.20 -2.75
CA ASN A 191 -8.69 11.49 -1.48
C ASN A 191 -9.05 10.00 -1.58
N GLY A 192 -8.51 9.32 -2.59
CA GLY A 192 -8.60 7.87 -2.74
C GLY A 192 -7.23 7.20 -2.73
N ARG A 193 -7.21 5.89 -2.55
CA ARG A 193 -6.03 5.05 -2.82
C ARG A 193 -6.13 4.44 -4.22
N TRP A 194 -5.00 4.30 -4.92
CA TRP A 194 -4.97 3.50 -6.15
C TRP A 194 -5.57 2.10 -5.92
N GLY A 195 -6.34 1.60 -6.89
CA GLY A 195 -6.97 0.29 -6.81
C GLY A 195 -8.21 0.24 -5.90
N GLN A 196 -8.42 1.25 -5.05
CA GLN A 196 -9.61 1.35 -4.21
C GLN A 196 -10.86 1.60 -5.05
N THR A 197 -11.92 0.84 -4.78
CA THR A 197 -13.22 1.04 -5.42
C THR A 197 -13.99 2.12 -4.69
N ASN A 198 -14.48 3.12 -5.42
CA ASN A 198 -15.30 4.21 -4.92
C ASN A 198 -16.68 4.22 -5.60
N VAL A 199 -17.72 4.32 -4.79
CA VAL A 199 -19.11 4.47 -5.24
C VAL A 199 -19.51 5.93 -5.15
N ILE A 200 -20.11 6.45 -6.22
CA ILE A 200 -20.73 7.77 -6.30
C ILE A 200 -22.24 7.57 -6.26
N GLU A 201 -22.90 8.23 -5.31
CA GLU A 201 -24.35 8.20 -5.16
C GLU A 201 -24.95 9.59 -5.37
N ALA A 202 -26.17 9.63 -5.89
CA ALA A 202 -26.98 10.84 -5.97
C ALA A 202 -28.34 10.70 -5.27
N SER A 203 -28.87 11.85 -4.85
CA SER A 203 -30.18 11.99 -4.23
C SER A 203 -30.89 13.26 -4.69
N THR A 204 -32.22 13.28 -4.66
CA THR A 204 -33.05 14.48 -4.91
C THR A 204 -33.68 15.05 -3.64
N ASP A 205 -33.54 14.36 -2.50
CA ASP A 205 -34.18 14.68 -1.22
C ASP A 205 -33.29 14.53 0.02
N LEU A 206 -32.02 14.13 -0.15
CA LEU A 206 -31.03 13.79 0.90
C LEU A 206 -31.36 12.53 1.74
N VAL A 207 -32.46 11.84 1.44
CA VAL A 207 -32.92 10.64 2.18
C VAL A 207 -32.69 9.39 1.34
N HIS A 208 -33.14 9.40 0.08
CA HIS A 208 -33.01 8.29 -0.83
C HIS A 208 -31.76 8.49 -1.70
N TRP A 209 -30.79 7.59 -1.57
CA TRP A 209 -29.51 7.63 -2.26
C TRP A 209 -29.42 6.44 -3.22
N THR A 210 -29.02 6.71 -4.46
CA THR A 210 -28.86 5.70 -5.51
C THR A 210 -27.45 5.75 -6.05
N GLY A 211 -26.76 4.61 -6.12
CA GLY A 211 -25.49 4.48 -6.82
C GLY A 211 -25.64 4.80 -8.31
N ILE A 212 -24.90 5.82 -8.77
CA ILE A 212 -24.89 6.26 -10.17
C ILE A 212 -23.56 5.97 -10.86
N SER A 213 -22.51 5.64 -10.11
CA SER A 213 -21.23 5.21 -10.66
C SER A 213 -20.42 4.42 -9.65
N THR A 214 -19.68 3.41 -10.12
CA THR A 214 -18.68 2.68 -9.32
C THR A 214 -17.39 2.66 -10.14
N ASN A 215 -16.32 3.24 -9.60
CA ASN A 215 -15.05 3.42 -10.29
C ASN A 215 -13.90 2.97 -9.40
N VAL A 216 -12.79 2.57 -10.03
CA VAL A 216 -11.53 2.31 -9.32
C VAL A 216 -10.64 3.54 -9.48
N PHE A 217 -10.03 3.99 -8.38
CA PHE A 217 -9.08 5.11 -8.42
C PHE A 217 -7.84 4.73 -9.26
N PRO A 218 -7.49 5.52 -10.30
CA PRO A 218 -6.48 5.15 -11.28
C PRO A 218 -5.04 5.33 -10.78
N ALA A 219 -4.11 4.52 -11.30
CA ALA A 219 -2.68 4.73 -11.06
C ALA A 219 -2.28 6.03 -11.75
N THR A 220 -1.87 7.04 -10.98
CA THR A 220 -1.67 8.39 -11.52
C THR A 220 -0.53 9.14 -10.85
N ALA A 221 0.35 9.69 -11.68
CA ALA A 221 1.67 10.24 -11.36
C ALA A 221 1.67 11.75 -11.02
N CYS A 222 0.60 12.30 -10.44
CA CYS A 222 0.42 13.76 -10.34
C CYS A 222 0.31 14.29 -8.88
N PRO A 223 0.60 15.59 -8.64
CA PRO A 223 0.50 16.18 -7.30
C PRO A 223 -0.90 16.15 -6.67
N ASP A 224 -1.94 16.15 -7.50
CA ASP A 224 -3.36 16.17 -7.09
C ASP A 224 -4.03 14.79 -7.25
N CYS A 225 -3.24 13.71 -7.32
CA CYS A 225 -3.68 12.36 -7.68
C CYS A 225 -3.63 11.37 -6.48
N PRO A 226 -4.42 10.27 -6.50
CA PRO A 226 -5.35 9.87 -7.56
C PRO A 226 -6.74 10.50 -7.40
N PHE A 227 -7.38 10.77 -8.55
CA PHE A 227 -8.76 11.27 -8.59
C PHE A 227 -9.59 10.58 -9.68
N ILE A 228 -10.91 10.54 -9.48
CA ILE A 228 -11.91 10.11 -10.46
C ILE A 228 -12.58 11.36 -11.02
N SER A 229 -12.52 11.58 -12.34
CA SER A 229 -13.33 12.61 -13.01
C SER A 229 -14.71 12.02 -13.32
N PHE A 230 -15.78 12.68 -12.88
CA PHE A 230 -17.15 12.21 -13.06
C PHE A 230 -18.04 13.29 -13.69
N GLU A 231 -18.92 12.87 -14.61
CA GLU A 231 -20.00 13.67 -15.16
C GLU A 231 -21.32 12.90 -15.04
N ASP A 232 -22.38 13.60 -14.63
CA ASP A 232 -23.72 13.07 -14.47
C ASP A 232 -24.63 13.53 -15.63
N PRO A 233 -24.70 12.79 -16.75
CA PRO A 233 -25.50 13.21 -17.91
C PRO A 233 -27.00 13.25 -17.62
N ASP A 234 -27.49 12.53 -16.59
CA ASP A 234 -28.88 12.57 -16.18
C ASP A 234 -29.23 13.86 -15.43
N SER A 235 -28.27 14.53 -14.80
CA SER A 235 -28.52 15.81 -14.09
C SER A 235 -29.14 16.88 -15.00
N ALA A 236 -28.79 16.89 -16.30
CA ALA A 236 -29.36 17.79 -17.31
C ALA A 236 -30.84 17.49 -17.66
N ARG A 237 -31.40 16.34 -17.25
CA ARG A 237 -32.74 15.87 -17.62
C ARG A 237 -33.89 16.42 -16.75
N GLY A 238 -33.73 17.63 -16.20
CA GLY A 238 -34.79 18.36 -15.51
C GLY A 238 -34.90 18.14 -13.99
N TYR A 239 -33.85 17.65 -13.34
CA TYR A 239 -33.81 17.58 -11.87
C TYR A 239 -33.69 18.99 -11.26
N LEU A 240 -34.71 19.44 -10.50
CA LEU A 240 -34.69 20.76 -9.84
C LEU A 240 -33.57 20.91 -8.79
N ARG A 241 -33.12 19.79 -8.21
CA ARG A 241 -31.98 19.70 -7.30
C ARG A 241 -31.42 18.28 -7.33
N ARG A 242 -30.10 18.17 -7.19
CA ARG A 242 -29.41 16.88 -7.12
C ARG A 242 -28.21 17.03 -6.17
N PHE A 243 -28.13 16.12 -5.22
CA PHE A 243 -27.10 16.07 -4.19
C PHE A 243 -26.21 14.86 -4.47
N TYR A 244 -24.93 14.96 -4.12
CA TYR A 244 -23.92 13.95 -4.41
C TYR A 244 -23.16 13.58 -3.14
N ARG A 245 -22.79 12.31 -3.02
CA ARG A 245 -21.82 11.82 -2.03
C ARG A 245 -20.98 10.69 -2.62
N SER A 246 -19.83 10.45 -2.02
CA SER A 246 -18.90 9.39 -2.39
C SER A 246 -18.45 8.62 -1.16
N TYR A 247 -18.20 7.33 -1.33
CA TYR A 247 -17.52 6.52 -0.33
C TYR A 247 -16.68 5.43 -1.00
N SER A 248 -15.54 5.12 -0.39
CA SER A 248 -14.72 3.99 -0.76
C SER A 248 -15.30 2.72 -0.14
N LEU A 249 -15.28 1.63 -0.91
CA LEU A 249 -15.46 0.29 -0.37
C LEU A 249 -14.17 -0.13 0.36
N PRO A 250 -14.27 -1.05 1.34
CA PRO A 250 -13.10 -1.79 1.82
C PRO A 250 -12.38 -2.47 0.64
N PRO A 251 -11.05 -2.63 0.72
CA PRO A 251 -10.32 -3.52 -0.19
C PRO A 251 -10.74 -4.98 0.01
#